data_AF-A0A9D1ZSF8-F1
#
_entry.id   AF-A0A9D1ZSF8-F1
#
_cell.length_a   1.000
_cell.length_b   1.000
_cell.length_c   1.000
_cell.angle_alpha   90.00
_cell.angle_beta   90.00
_cell.angle_gamma   90.00
#
_symmetry.space_group_name_H-M   'P 1'
#
loop_
_entity.id
_entity.type
_entity.pdbx_description
1 polymer ?
#
loop_
_entity_poly.entity_id
_entity_poly.type
_entity_poly.pdbx_seq_one_letter_code
_entity_poly.pdbx_strand_id
1 'polypeptide(L)'
;MSSLCLLAWLLYRVFHKALGALDAAQDWESSITDALGQANHAQPLREEPQPALFTPVGTAYADYIQGKNTRTLDRARRRSQRRDELGQPQLVGDLKRLQER
;
A
#
# COMPACT_ATOMS: atom_id res chain seq x y z
N MET A 1 34.74 -48.68 -20.14
CA MET A 1 33.31 -48.78 -19.76
C MET A 1 32.96 -47.85 -18.59
N SER A 2 33.70 -47.92 -17.47
CA SER A 2 33.47 -47.08 -16.28
C SER A 2 33.53 -45.56 -16.53
N SER A 3 34.45 -45.07 -17.37
CA SER A 3 34.55 -43.65 -17.72
C SER A 3 33.36 -43.11 -18.52
N LEU A 4 32.80 -43.92 -19.43
CA LEU A 4 31.60 -43.60 -20.20
C LEU A 4 30.36 -43.49 -19.32
N CYS A 5 30.21 -44.41 -18.36
CA CYS A 5 29.12 -44.35 -17.38
C CYS A 5 29.21 -43.11 -16.49
N LEU A 6 30.43 -42.73 -16.07
CA LEU A 6 30.67 -41.54 -15.28
C LEU A 6 30.34 -40.25 -16.07
N LEU A 7 30.74 -40.19 -17.33
CA LEU A 7 30.42 -39.07 -18.23
C LEU A 7 28.91 -38.95 -18.46
N ALA A 8 28.23 -40.07 -18.73
CA ALA A 8 26.78 -40.10 -18.93
C ALA A 8 26.02 -39.64 -17.67
N TRP A 9 26.48 -40.04 -16.48
CA TRP A 9 25.90 -39.62 -15.21
C TRP A 9 26.09 -38.12 -14.94
N LEU A 10 27.29 -37.58 -15.23
CA LEU A 10 27.56 -36.15 -15.10
C LEU A 10 26.72 -35.33 -16.08
N LEU A 11 26.61 -35.76 -17.34
CA LEU A 11 25.76 -35.13 -18.35
C LEU A 11 24.29 -35.09 -17.91
N TYR A 12 23.76 -36.22 -17.43
CA TYR A 12 22.40 -36.29 -16.90
C TYR A 12 22.18 -35.29 -15.76
N ARG A 13 23.11 -35.21 -14.82
CA ARG A 13 23.02 -34.29 -13.67
C ARG A 13 23.07 -32.82 -14.10
N VAL A 14 23.96 -32.48 -15.02
CA VAL A 14 24.07 -31.11 -15.54
C VAL A 14 22.80 -30.73 -16.30
N PHE A 15 22.28 -31.64 -17.12
CA PHE A 15 21.08 -31.40 -17.90
C PHE A 15 19.85 -31.15 -17.01
N HIS A 16 19.66 -31.95 -15.97
CA HIS A 16 18.59 -31.73 -15.00
C HIS A 16 18.72 -30.40 -14.24
N LYS A 17 19.95 -30.00 -13.90
CA LYS A 17 20.19 -28.69 -13.28
C LYS A 17 19.90 -27.54 -14.24
N ALA A 18 20.25 -27.70 -15.52
CA ALA A 18 19.99 -26.68 -16.53
C ALA A 18 18.48 -26.48 -16.76
N LEU A 19 17.70 -27.58 -16.80
CA LEU A 19 16.24 -27.51 -16.88
C LEU A 19 15.64 -26.77 -15.68
N GLY A 20 16.04 -27.13 -14.45
CA GLY A 20 15.54 -26.44 -13.26
C GLY A 20 15.97 -24.96 -13.18
N ALA A 21 17.13 -24.60 -13.74
CA ALA A 21 17.54 -23.21 -13.84
C ALA A 21 16.74 -22.43 -14.88
N LEU A 22 16.28 -23.09 -15.95
CA LEU A 22 15.42 -22.50 -16.97
C LEU A 22 14.03 -22.20 -16.40
N ASP A 23 13.46 -23.15 -15.66
CA ASP A 23 12.17 -22.97 -14.97
C ASP A 23 12.24 -21.80 -13.98
N ALA A 24 13.33 -21.72 -13.18
CA ALA A 24 13.54 -20.61 -12.26
C ALA A 24 13.70 -19.25 -12.97
N ALA A 25 14.28 -19.23 -14.17
CA ALA A 25 14.39 -18.01 -14.97
C ALA A 25 13.02 -17.56 -15.50
N GLN A 26 12.16 -18.50 -15.89
CA GLN A 26 10.79 -18.23 -16.33
C GLN A 26 9.93 -17.70 -15.18
N ASP A 27 10.05 -18.29 -13.98
CA ASP A 27 9.37 -17.79 -12.78
C ASP A 27 9.84 -16.37 -12.43
N TRP A 28 11.14 -16.11 -12.53
CA TRP A 28 11.71 -14.79 -12.30
C TRP A 28 11.18 -13.75 -13.29
N GLU A 29 11.12 -14.08 -14.58
CA GLU A 29 10.55 -13.20 -15.63
C GLU A 29 9.08 -12.85 -15.34
N SER A 30 8.28 -13.84 -14.95
CA SER A 30 6.87 -13.62 -14.60
C SER A 30 6.73 -12.67 -13.41
N SER A 31 7.55 -12.85 -12.37
CA SER A 31 7.51 -12.02 -11.16
C SER A 31 7.88 -10.56 -11.43
N ILE A 32 8.84 -10.32 -12.32
CA ILE A 32 9.25 -8.96 -12.70
C ILE A 32 8.19 -8.29 -13.56
N THR A 33 7.65 -9.03 -14.53
CA THR A 33 6.58 -8.53 -15.40
C THR A 33 5.37 -8.10 -14.57
N ASP A 34 4.98 -8.91 -13.59
CA ASP A 34 3.87 -8.59 -12.68
C ASP A 34 4.17 -7.38 -11.80
N ALA A 35 5.39 -7.30 -11.25
CA ALA A 35 5.80 -6.16 -10.41
C ALA A 35 5.83 -4.85 -11.20
N LEU A 36 6.35 -4.86 -12.43
CA LEU A 36 6.38 -3.70 -13.32
C LEU A 36 4.99 -3.33 -13.82
N GLY A 37 4.14 -4.31 -14.13
CA GLY A 37 2.74 -4.09 -14.49
C GLY A 37 1.96 -3.39 -13.37
N GLN A 38 2.12 -3.86 -12.14
CA GLN A 38 1.51 -3.22 -10.96
C GLN A 38 2.05 -1.81 -10.70
N ALA A 39 3.36 -1.59 -10.82
CA ALA A 39 3.96 -0.27 -10.64
C ALA A 39 3.48 0.74 -11.68
N ASN A 40 3.35 0.33 -12.95
CA ASN A 40 2.86 1.18 -14.03
C ASN A 40 1.37 1.55 -13.87
N HIS A 41 0.55 0.69 -13.28
CA HIS A 41 -0.86 0.98 -13.01
C HIS A 41 -1.09 1.80 -11.73
N ALA A 42 -0.21 1.67 -10.73
CA ALA A 42 -0.44 2.25 -9.39
C ALA A 42 -0.06 3.72 -9.28
N GLN A 43 0.71 4.28 -10.22
CA GLN A 43 1.20 5.65 -10.10
C GLN A 43 0.56 6.54 -11.17
N PRO A 44 -0.58 7.20 -10.87
CA PRO A 44 -1.02 8.29 -11.72
C PRO A 44 0.13 9.28 -11.83
N LEU A 45 0.55 9.59 -13.07
CA LEU A 45 1.44 10.71 -13.33
C LEU A 45 0.85 11.90 -12.57
N ARG A 46 1.67 12.50 -11.70
CA ARG A 46 1.27 13.65 -10.89
C ARG A 46 0.62 14.66 -11.83
N GLU A 47 -0.66 14.97 -11.61
CA GLU A 47 -1.38 15.94 -12.43
C GLU A 47 -0.54 17.21 -12.55
N GLU A 48 -0.49 17.79 -13.75
CA GLU A 48 0.18 19.07 -13.94
C GLU A 48 -0.33 20.06 -12.89
N PRO A 49 0.57 20.72 -12.13
CA PRO A 49 0.13 21.64 -11.10
C PRO A 49 -0.65 22.75 -11.77
N GLN A 50 -1.96 22.78 -11.51
CA GLN A 50 -2.81 23.87 -11.99
C GLN A 50 -2.20 25.19 -11.51
N PRO A 51 -2.18 26.24 -12.35
CA PRO A 51 -1.68 27.54 -11.95
C PRO A 51 -2.39 27.94 -10.66
N ALA A 52 -1.62 28.44 -9.68
CA ALA A 52 -2.14 28.81 -8.37
C ALA A 52 -3.12 29.98 -8.53
N LEU A 53 -4.38 29.65 -8.83
CA LEU A 53 -5.49 30.56 -8.70
C LEU A 53 -5.61 30.84 -7.21
N PHE A 54 -5.42 32.09 -6.82
CA PHE A 54 -5.60 32.51 -5.45
C PHE A 54 -7.05 32.17 -5.04
N THR A 55 -7.19 31.13 -4.23
CA THR A 55 -8.47 30.80 -3.60
C THR A 55 -8.91 32.02 -2.80
N PRO A 56 -10.11 32.56 -3.04
CA PRO A 56 -10.64 33.67 -2.25
C PRO A 56 -10.53 33.38 -0.75
N VAL A 57 -10.18 34.38 0.05
CA VAL A 57 -9.96 34.20 1.51
C VAL A 57 -11.18 33.57 2.19
N GLY A 58 -12.40 33.95 1.75
CA GLY A 58 -13.64 33.38 2.27
C GLY A 58 -13.80 31.88 2.03
N THR A 59 -13.44 31.40 0.83
CA THR A 59 -13.53 29.97 0.50
C THR A 59 -12.43 29.19 1.21
N ALA A 60 -11.20 29.71 1.24
CA ALA A 60 -10.10 29.09 1.99
C ALA A 60 -10.41 29.01 3.51
N TYR A 61 -11.05 30.04 4.07
CA TYR A 61 -11.47 30.04 5.46
C TYR A 61 -12.59 29.02 5.72
N ALA A 62 -13.59 28.94 4.85
CA ALA A 62 -14.67 27.96 4.95
C ALA A 62 -14.11 26.52 4.93
N ASP A 63 -13.24 26.22 3.96
CA ASP A 63 -12.57 24.92 3.83
C ASP A 63 -11.73 24.61 5.07
N TYR A 64 -11.01 25.60 5.59
CA TYR A 64 -10.23 25.45 6.82
C TYR A 64 -11.11 25.11 8.02
N ILE A 65 -12.23 25.82 8.23
CA ILE A 65 -13.14 25.59 9.35
C ILE A 65 -13.80 24.22 9.22
N GLN A 66 -14.26 23.85 8.02
CA GLN A 66 -14.80 22.53 7.74
C GLN A 66 -13.76 21.45 8.05
N GLY A 67 -12.54 21.58 7.53
CA GLY A 67 -11.43 20.66 7.77
C GLY A 67 -10.97 20.61 9.24
N LYS A 68 -11.11 21.70 9.99
CA LYS A 68 -10.83 21.74 11.43
C LYS A 68 -11.88 20.97 12.22
N ASN A 69 -13.15 21.12 11.86
CA ASN A 69 -14.27 20.42 12.52
C ASN A 69 -14.22 18.92 12.23
N THR A 70 -13.96 18.50 11.00
CA THR A 70 -13.80 17.08 10.63
C THR A 70 -12.68 16.43 11.43
N ARG A 71 -11.47 17.03 11.44
CA ARG A 71 -10.33 16.52 12.22
C ARG A 71 -10.61 16.43 13.72
N THR A 72 -11.37 17.39 14.26
CA THR A 72 -11.74 17.39 15.68
C THR A 72 -12.69 16.22 15.99
N LEU A 73 -13.67 15.99 15.13
CA LEU A 73 -14.62 14.88 15.26
C LEU A 73 -13.95 13.52 15.07
N ASP A 74 -13.04 13.39 14.10
CA ASP A 74 -12.30 12.15 13.88
C ASP A 74 -11.39 11.79 15.06
N ARG A 75 -10.80 12.79 15.73
CA ARG A 75 -10.05 12.56 16.97
C ARG A 75 -10.96 12.12 18.11
N ALA A 76 -12.13 12.75 18.28
CA ALA A 76 -13.11 12.35 19.30
C ALA A 76 -13.57 10.90 19.07
N ARG A 77 -13.90 10.53 17.83
CA ARG A 77 -14.29 9.16 17.46
C ARG A 77 -13.19 8.15 17.79
N ARG A 78 -11.93 8.42 17.40
CA ARG A 78 -10.80 7.53 17.71
C ARG A 78 -10.57 7.35 19.21
N ARG A 79 -10.76 8.41 20.02
CA ARG A 79 -10.65 8.31 21.48
C ARG A 79 -11.79 7.51 22.07
N SER A 80 -13.02 7.71 21.59
CA SER A 80 -14.19 6.94 22.03
C SER A 80 -13.99 5.45 21.76
N GLN A 81 -13.67 5.10 20.51
CA GLN A 81 -13.44 3.70 20.10
C GLN A 81 -12.36 3.04 20.95
N ARG A 82 -11.22 3.71 21.15
CA ARG A 82 -10.14 3.18 22.00
C ARG A 82 -10.60 2.97 23.45
N ARG A 83 -11.43 3.86 23.99
CA ARG A 83 -11.97 3.72 25.36
C ARG A 83 -12.97 2.57 25.45
N ASP A 84 -13.81 2.41 24.43
CA ASP A 84 -14.77 1.29 24.35
C ASP A 84 -14.03 -0.05 24.31
N GLU A 85 -12.97 -0.17 23.50
CA GLU A 85 -12.11 -1.35 23.43
C GLU A 85 -11.44 -1.68 24.77
N LEU A 86 -11.09 -0.66 25.57
CA LEU A 86 -10.47 -0.80 26.88
C LEU A 86 -11.49 -0.93 28.03
N GLY A 87 -12.80 -0.89 27.75
CA GLY A 87 -13.85 -0.88 28.77
C GLY A 87 -13.82 0.34 29.70
N GLN A 88 -13.24 1.46 29.25
CA GLN A 88 -13.09 2.67 30.03
C GLN A 88 -14.32 3.57 29.90
N PRO A 89 -14.69 4.33 30.96
CA PRO A 89 -15.79 5.28 30.86
C PRO A 89 -15.51 6.35 29.81
N GLN A 90 -16.54 6.76 29.07
CA GLN A 90 -16.41 7.76 28.03
C GLN A 90 -16.32 9.19 28.58
N LEU A 91 -15.61 10.06 27.85
CA LEU A 91 -15.53 11.48 28.19
C LEU A 91 -16.76 12.23 27.66
N VAL A 92 -17.47 12.93 28.53
CA VAL A 92 -18.67 13.73 28.16
C VAL A 92 -18.38 14.71 27.02
N GLY A 93 -17.19 15.31 27.01
CA GLY A 93 -16.79 16.24 25.95
C GLY A 93 -16.64 15.59 24.57
N ASP A 94 -16.20 14.33 24.52
CA ASP A 94 -16.12 13.58 23.25
C ASP A 94 -17.52 13.12 22.83
N LEU A 95 -18.37 12.69 23.77
CA LEU A 95 -19.77 12.34 23.50
C LEU A 95 -20.58 13.52 22.96
N LYS A 96 -20.48 14.70 23.58
CA LYS A 96 -21.15 15.92 23.09
C LYS A 96 -20.75 16.27 21.66
N ARG A 97 -19.44 16.22 21.36
CA ARG A 97 -18.95 16.47 20.00
C ARG A 97 -19.50 15.47 18.99
N LEU A 98 -19.66 14.20 19.38
CA LEU A 98 -20.24 13.17 18.51
C LEU A 98 -21.76 13.34 18.33
N GLN A 99 -22.45 13.98 19.28
CA GLN A 99 -23.88 14.31 19.21
C GLN A 99 -24.17 15.59 18.41
N GLU A 100 -23.22 16.52 18.29
CA GLU A 100 -23.35 17.78 17.55
C GLU A 100 -23.33 17.61 16.00
N ARG A 101 -23.59 16.40 15.50
CA ARG A 101 -23.77 16.10 14.06
C ARG A 101 -25.20 15.68 13.78
#